data_AF-A0A7J6RQ40-F1
#
_entry.id   AF-A0A7J6RQ40-F1
#
_cell.length_a   1.000
_cell.length_b   1.000
_cell.length_c   1.000
_cell.angle_alpha   90.00
_cell.angle_beta   90.00
_cell.angle_gamma   90.00
#
_symmetry.space_group_name_H-M   'P 1'
#
loop_
_entity.id
_entity.type
_entity.pdbx_description
1 polymer ?
#
loop_
_entity_poly.entity_id
_entity_poly.type
_entity_poly.pdbx_seq_one_letter_code
_entity_poly.pdbx_strand_id
1 'polypeptide(L)'
;MTSSSTADDEPGRVLAIQSHVVHGYVGNRACVFPLQLLGFEVDFVNSVQLSNHTGYRTYKGQVLDGTDLKCLVDGLEENSLLSQYTHMITGYIGSASFLAEVESVVHRVRAHCRRLLYVCDPVLGDYDQGMYVPESLIPEYRARILPLASVITPNQFEVEKLTGRSAIK
;
A
#
# COMPACT_ATOMS: atom_id res chain seq x y z
N MET A 1 24.39 -34.15 -16.60
CA MET A 1 23.07 -33.68 -16.12
C MET A 1 23.29 -32.98 -14.79
N THR A 2 23.58 -31.69 -14.84
CA THR A 2 23.71 -30.84 -13.65
C THR A 2 22.51 -29.91 -13.66
N SER A 3 21.54 -30.18 -12.78
CA SER A 3 20.38 -29.32 -12.58
C SER A 3 20.84 -28.01 -11.94
N SER A 4 20.95 -26.95 -12.75
CA SER A 4 20.95 -25.58 -12.22
C SER A 4 19.55 -25.29 -11.71
N SER A 5 19.34 -25.30 -10.39
CA SER A 5 18.11 -24.76 -9.82
C SER A 5 18.12 -23.24 -10.03
N THR A 6 17.21 -22.74 -10.84
CA THR A 6 16.95 -21.32 -11.06
C THR A 6 16.30 -20.73 -9.81
N ALA A 7 17.12 -20.30 -8.84
CA ALA A 7 16.65 -19.46 -7.74
C ALA A 7 16.21 -18.05 -8.22
N ASP A 8 16.44 -17.74 -9.51
CA ASP A 8 16.11 -16.46 -10.16
C ASP A 8 14.72 -16.42 -10.83
N ASP A 9 13.91 -17.50 -10.77
CA ASP A 9 12.63 -17.61 -11.51
C ASP A 9 11.38 -17.63 -10.63
N GLU A 10 11.49 -17.64 -9.30
CA GLU A 10 10.29 -17.51 -8.45
C GLU A 10 9.85 -16.05 -8.39
N PRO A 11 8.57 -15.76 -8.71
CA PRO A 11 8.02 -14.43 -8.52
C PRO A 11 8.19 -13.99 -7.07
N GLY A 12 8.57 -12.73 -6.85
CA GLY A 12 8.82 -12.21 -5.51
C GLY A 12 7.60 -12.28 -4.58
N ARG A 13 7.82 -12.14 -3.27
CA ARG A 13 6.74 -11.92 -2.29
C ARG A 13 6.43 -10.43 -2.13
N VAL A 14 5.14 -10.10 -2.13
CA VAL A 14 4.60 -8.74 -2.00
C VAL A 14 3.96 -8.56 -0.62
N LEU A 15 4.32 -7.49 0.08
CA LEU A 15 3.56 -6.98 1.22
C LEU A 15 2.60 -5.87 0.74
N ALA A 16 1.30 -6.15 0.72
CA ALA A 16 0.26 -5.22 0.27
C ALA A 16 -0.44 -4.53 1.45
N ILE A 17 -0.30 -3.21 1.59
CA ILE A 17 -0.88 -2.43 2.68
C ILE A 17 -1.91 -1.44 2.11
N GLN A 18 -3.19 -1.84 2.08
CA GLN A 18 -4.27 -1.10 1.41
C GLN A 18 -5.61 -1.30 2.13
N SER A 19 -6.68 -0.65 1.66
CA SER A 19 -8.04 -0.93 2.15
C SER A 19 -8.53 -2.33 1.78
N HIS A 20 -9.50 -2.86 2.50
CA HIS A 20 -10.28 -4.04 2.12
C HIS A 20 -11.79 -3.81 2.26
N VAL A 21 -12.56 -4.40 1.34
CA VAL A 21 -14.03 -4.40 1.37
C VAL A 21 -14.59 -5.83 1.26
N VAL A 22 -15.73 -6.11 1.88
CA VAL A 22 -16.41 -7.41 1.71
C VAL A 22 -17.10 -7.50 0.34
N HIS A 23 -17.82 -6.45 -0.06
CA HIS A 23 -18.52 -6.35 -1.34
C HIS A 23 -17.84 -5.33 -2.28
N GLY A 24 -17.56 -5.76 -3.51
CA GLY A 24 -16.88 -4.96 -4.52
C GLY A 24 -15.38 -5.28 -4.64
N TYR A 25 -14.71 -4.49 -5.48
CA TYR A 25 -13.29 -4.65 -5.82
C TYR A 25 -12.56 -3.31 -5.71
N VAL A 26 -11.97 -3.06 -4.54
CA VAL A 26 -11.04 -1.95 -4.28
C VAL A 26 -9.94 -2.43 -3.33
N GLY A 27 -8.81 -1.72 -3.30
CA GLY A 27 -7.65 -2.06 -2.46
C GLY A 27 -7.23 -3.53 -2.58
N ASN A 28 -7.02 -4.21 -1.45
CA ASN A 28 -6.56 -5.60 -1.42
C ASN A 28 -7.48 -6.58 -2.17
N ARG A 29 -8.80 -6.30 -2.26
CA ARG A 29 -9.71 -7.13 -3.09
C ARG A 29 -9.43 -7.03 -4.59
N ALA A 30 -8.92 -5.90 -5.05
CA ALA A 30 -8.56 -5.66 -6.44
C ALA A 30 -7.07 -5.95 -6.73
N CYS A 31 -6.21 -5.95 -5.70
CA CYS A 31 -4.76 -6.10 -5.84
C CYS A 31 -4.28 -7.55 -5.69
N VAL A 32 -4.78 -8.27 -4.67
CA VAL A 32 -4.21 -9.56 -4.26
C VAL A 32 -4.39 -10.63 -5.33
N PHE A 33 -5.61 -10.82 -5.83
CA PHE A 33 -5.91 -11.89 -6.78
C PHE A 33 -5.15 -11.75 -8.12
N PRO A 34 -5.09 -10.56 -8.77
CA PRO A 34 -4.28 -10.40 -9.98
C PRO A 34 -2.79 -10.67 -9.76
N LEU A 35 -2.23 -10.23 -8.63
CA LEU A 35 -0.81 -10.49 -8.32
C LEU A 35 -0.54 -11.98 -8.14
N GLN A 36 -1.42 -12.69 -7.43
CA GLN A 36 -1.33 -14.15 -7.27
C GLN A 36 -1.48 -14.89 -8.61
N LEU A 37 -2.33 -14.42 -9.51
CA LEU A 37 -2.46 -14.98 -10.86
C LEU A 37 -1.17 -14.81 -11.68
N LEU A 38 -0.42 -13.73 -11.44
CA LEU A 38 0.90 -13.48 -12.03
C LEU A 38 2.03 -14.22 -11.30
N GLY A 39 1.70 -15.06 -10.31
CA GLY A 39 2.63 -15.93 -9.60
C GLY A 39 3.26 -15.32 -8.35
N PHE A 40 2.99 -14.06 -8.01
CA PHE A 40 3.48 -13.46 -6.77
C PHE A 40 2.80 -14.08 -5.55
N GLU A 41 3.59 -14.38 -4.52
CA GLU A 41 3.06 -14.58 -3.19
C GLU A 41 2.68 -13.24 -2.57
N VAL A 42 1.50 -13.12 -1.97
CA VAL A 42 0.98 -11.85 -1.47
C VAL A 42 0.47 -12.00 -0.06
N ASP A 43 1.16 -11.35 0.88
CA ASP A 43 0.65 -11.09 2.22
C ASP A 43 0.09 -9.67 2.26
N PHE A 44 -1.04 -9.49 2.93
CA PHE A 44 -1.73 -8.21 2.93
C PHE A 44 -2.15 -7.77 4.32
N VAL A 45 -1.99 -6.47 4.58
CA VAL A 45 -2.49 -5.78 5.76
C VAL A 45 -3.56 -4.80 5.31
N ASN A 46 -4.69 -4.83 6.00
CA ASN A 46 -5.80 -3.94 5.70
C ASN A 46 -5.61 -2.63 6.48
N SER A 47 -5.73 -1.48 5.83
CA SER A 47 -5.82 -0.17 6.51
C SER A 47 -7.24 0.11 7.00
N VAL A 48 -8.23 -0.48 6.32
CA VAL A 48 -9.63 -0.49 6.71
C VAL A 48 -10.24 -1.84 6.33
N GLN A 49 -11.21 -2.30 7.12
CA GLN A 49 -12.03 -3.47 6.84
C GLN A 49 -13.48 -3.02 6.75
N LEU A 50 -13.98 -2.77 5.54
CA LEU A 50 -15.32 -2.22 5.32
C LEU A 50 -16.27 -3.22 4.66
N SER A 51 -17.58 -3.00 4.79
CA SER A 51 -18.61 -3.78 4.09
C SER A 51 -18.57 -3.60 2.57
N ASN A 52 -18.31 -2.37 2.12
CA ASN A 52 -18.30 -1.92 0.73
C ASN A 52 -17.56 -0.58 0.65
N HIS A 53 -17.25 -0.10 -0.56
CA HIS A 53 -16.57 1.20 -0.72
C HIS A 53 -17.46 2.38 -0.31
N THR A 54 -16.84 3.52 0.00
CA THR A 54 -17.47 4.71 0.57
C THR A 54 -18.38 5.48 -0.39
N GLY A 55 -18.39 5.11 -1.68
CA GLY A 55 -19.29 5.67 -2.69
C GLY A 55 -20.74 5.16 -2.59
N TYR A 56 -20.99 4.13 -1.80
CA TYR A 56 -22.35 3.68 -1.48
C TYR A 56 -23.00 4.58 -0.42
N ARG A 57 -24.34 4.60 -0.38
CA ARG A 57 -25.13 5.34 0.62
C ARG A 57 -24.74 5.01 2.07
N THR A 58 -24.42 3.75 2.36
CA THR A 58 -24.03 3.29 3.68
C THR A 58 -22.87 2.32 3.58
N TYR A 59 -21.95 2.38 4.53
CA TYR A 59 -20.93 1.38 4.78
C TYR A 59 -20.73 1.23 6.30
N LYS A 60 -20.19 0.09 6.71
CA LYS A 60 -19.81 -0.19 8.11
C LYS A 60 -18.45 -0.89 8.11
N GLY A 61 -17.72 -0.77 9.21
CA GLY A 61 -16.45 -1.47 9.35
C GLY A 61 -15.49 -0.78 10.30
N GLN A 62 -14.24 -1.24 10.23
CA GLN A 62 -13.15 -0.81 11.08
C GLN A 62 -12.15 0.01 10.28
N VAL A 63 -11.62 1.06 10.92
CA VAL A 63 -10.47 1.82 10.43
C VAL A 63 -9.33 1.51 11.39
N LEU A 64 -8.23 1.02 10.84
CA LEU A 64 -7.05 0.66 11.61
C LEU A 64 -6.11 1.85 11.69
N ASP A 65 -5.35 1.94 12.77
CA ASP A 65 -4.39 3.01 13.02
C ASP A 65 -2.92 2.52 12.97
N GLY A 66 -1.97 3.43 13.21
CA GLY A 66 -0.56 3.07 13.21
C GLY A 66 -0.17 2.02 14.25
N THR A 67 -0.84 1.97 15.39
CA THR A 67 -0.60 0.96 16.44
C THR A 67 -1.00 -0.44 15.94
N ASP A 68 -2.12 -0.52 15.23
CA ASP A 68 -2.58 -1.77 14.64
C ASP A 68 -1.61 -2.30 13.58
N LEU A 69 -1.14 -1.42 12.68
CA LEU A 69 -0.14 -1.78 11.67
C LEU A 69 1.17 -2.23 12.35
N LYS A 70 1.63 -1.46 13.33
CA LYS A 70 2.86 -1.77 14.07
C LYS A 70 2.78 -3.15 14.73
N CYS A 71 1.66 -3.46 15.40
CA CYS A 71 1.44 -4.75 16.05
C CYS A 71 1.62 -5.93 15.08
N LEU A 72 1.04 -5.83 13.88
CA LEU A 72 1.16 -6.88 12.86
C LEU A 72 2.59 -6.99 12.32
N VAL A 73 3.24 -5.86 12.03
CA VAL A 73 4.61 -5.87 11.48
C VAL A 73 5.64 -6.31 12.51
N ASP A 74 5.44 -6.00 13.79
CA ASP A 74 6.24 -6.55 14.89
C ASP A 74 6.14 -8.07 14.93
N GLY A 75 4.93 -8.63 14.84
CA GLY A 75 4.76 -10.08 14.73
C GLY A 75 5.48 -10.69 13.53
N LEU A 76 5.45 -10.03 12.36
CA LEU A 76 6.21 -10.48 11.18
C LEU A 76 7.74 -10.42 11.42
N GLU A 77 8.24 -9.37 12.07
CA GLU A 77 9.66 -9.19 12.35
C GLU A 77 10.18 -10.15 13.41
N GLU A 78 9.43 -10.38 14.48
CA GLU A 78 9.75 -11.35 15.54
C GLU A 78 9.86 -12.77 14.99
N ASN A 79 9.10 -13.09 13.95
CA ASN A 79 9.17 -14.35 13.22
C ASN A 79 10.20 -14.34 12.07
N SER A 80 11.02 -13.28 11.95
CA SER A 80 12.02 -13.09 10.89
C SER A 80 11.47 -13.13 9.45
N LEU A 81 10.18 -12.83 9.28
CA LEU A 81 9.48 -12.92 7.99
C LEU A 81 9.70 -11.70 7.09
N LEU A 82 10.15 -10.56 7.63
CA LEU A 82 10.37 -9.34 6.84
C LEU A 82 11.40 -9.52 5.72
N SER A 83 12.34 -10.46 5.90
CA SER A 83 13.39 -10.78 4.92
C SER A 83 12.86 -11.44 3.64
N GLN A 84 11.63 -11.96 3.65
CA GLN A 84 11.02 -12.61 2.50
C GLN A 84 10.43 -11.62 1.49
N TYR A 85 10.10 -10.40 1.93
CA TYR A 85 9.47 -9.41 1.07
C TYR A 85 10.48 -8.76 0.12
N THR A 86 10.19 -8.88 -1.17
CA THR A 86 10.96 -8.25 -2.26
C THR A 86 10.23 -7.04 -2.83
N HIS A 87 8.91 -6.98 -2.61
CA HIS A 87 8.02 -5.95 -3.09
C HIS A 87 7.13 -5.46 -1.95
N MET A 88 6.78 -4.17 -2.01
CA MET A 88 5.74 -3.60 -1.17
C MET A 88 4.82 -2.75 -2.02
N ILE A 89 3.52 -2.79 -1.75
CA ILE A 89 2.54 -1.91 -2.38
C ILE A 89 1.65 -1.25 -1.34
N THR A 90 1.46 0.06 -1.44
CA THR A 90 0.49 0.80 -0.62
C THR A 90 -0.60 1.39 -1.48
N GLY A 91 -1.77 1.62 -0.87
CA GLY A 91 -2.94 2.21 -1.52
C GLY A 91 -3.70 3.08 -0.52
N TYR A 92 -5.03 2.96 -0.49
CA TYR A 92 -5.88 3.74 0.43
C TYR A 92 -5.43 3.65 1.89
N ILE A 93 -5.08 4.80 2.47
CA ILE A 93 -4.74 4.99 3.87
C ILE A 93 -5.47 6.24 4.36
N GLY A 94 -6.49 6.04 5.21
CA GLY A 94 -7.33 7.14 5.73
C GLY A 94 -6.82 7.78 7.02
N SER A 95 -5.77 7.23 7.65
CA SER A 95 -5.26 7.65 8.96
C SER A 95 -3.83 8.19 8.88
N ALA A 96 -3.59 9.35 9.48
CA ALA A 96 -2.26 9.96 9.53
C ALA A 96 -1.26 9.13 10.36
N SER A 97 -1.72 8.52 11.46
CA SER A 97 -0.87 7.63 12.26
C SER A 97 -0.52 6.35 11.50
N PHE A 98 -1.47 5.84 10.72
CA PHE A 98 -1.22 4.67 9.87
C PHE A 98 -0.21 5.00 8.77
N LEU A 99 -0.35 6.16 8.11
CA LEU A 99 0.61 6.62 7.10
C LEU A 99 2.02 6.82 7.68
N ALA A 100 2.10 7.36 8.90
CA ALA A 100 3.36 7.50 9.63
C ALA A 100 4.02 6.15 9.91
N GLU A 101 3.23 5.13 10.28
CA GLU A 101 3.78 3.78 10.49
C GLU A 101 4.20 3.11 9.18
N VAL A 102 3.55 3.39 8.04
CA VAL A 102 3.99 2.88 6.73
C VAL A 102 5.44 3.28 6.42
N GLU A 103 5.87 4.51 6.76
CA GLU A 103 7.27 4.91 6.64
C GLU A 103 8.21 3.98 7.43
N SER A 104 7.86 3.70 8.69
CA SER A 104 8.60 2.76 9.56
C SER A 104 8.68 1.37 8.92
N VAL A 105 7.56 0.85 8.40
CA VAL A 105 7.52 -0.46 7.72
C VAL A 105 8.46 -0.50 6.51
N VAL A 106 8.45 0.53 5.65
CA VAL A 106 9.36 0.60 4.49
C VAL A 106 10.82 0.51 4.94
N HIS A 107 11.21 1.23 5.99
CA HIS A 107 12.57 1.20 6.51
C HIS A 107 12.94 -0.17 7.08
N ARG A 108 12.05 -0.81 7.85
CA ARG A 108 12.27 -2.14 8.42
C ARG A 108 12.42 -3.21 7.33
N VAL A 109 11.56 -3.20 6.32
CA VAL A 109 11.67 -4.15 5.19
C VAL A 109 12.95 -3.88 4.39
N ARG A 110 13.31 -2.62 4.14
CA ARG A 110 14.57 -2.25 3.45
C ARG A 110 15.84 -2.65 4.18
N ALA A 111 15.80 -2.68 5.51
CA ALA A 111 16.92 -3.16 6.32
C ALA A 111 17.26 -4.63 6.00
N HIS A 112 16.25 -5.43 5.61
CA HIS A 112 16.40 -6.83 5.22
C HIS A 112 16.56 -7.01 3.70
N CYS A 113 15.89 -6.19 2.89
CA CYS A 113 15.94 -6.24 1.44
C CYS A 113 16.30 -4.86 0.85
N ARG A 114 17.60 -4.63 0.59
CA ARG A 114 18.09 -3.36 -0.01
C ARG A 114 17.53 -3.05 -1.40
N ARG A 115 17.06 -4.07 -2.11
CA ARG A 115 16.47 -3.97 -3.46
C ARG A 115 14.94 -3.93 -3.44
N LEU A 116 14.32 -3.66 -2.29
CA LEU A 116 12.86 -3.56 -2.14
C LEU A 116 12.27 -2.64 -3.21
N LEU A 117 11.40 -3.19 -4.06
CA LEU A 117 10.59 -2.41 -4.98
C LEU A 117 9.32 -1.95 -4.24
N TYR A 118 9.24 -0.65 -3.96
CA TYR A 118 8.07 -0.07 -3.28
C TYR A 118 7.21 0.70 -4.27
N VAL A 119 5.98 0.23 -4.50
CA VAL A 119 4.95 0.91 -5.30
C VAL A 119 4.02 1.68 -4.36
N CYS A 120 3.98 2.99 -4.48
CA CYS A 120 3.06 3.84 -3.75
C CYS A 120 1.93 4.28 -4.66
N ASP A 121 0.71 3.82 -4.40
CA ASP A 121 -0.50 4.41 -4.95
C ASP A 121 -1.06 5.43 -3.94
N PRO A 122 -0.84 6.75 -4.14
CA PRO A 122 -1.21 7.78 -3.18
C PRO A 122 -2.69 8.12 -3.33
N VAL A 123 -3.56 7.18 -2.94
CA VAL A 123 -5.03 7.30 -3.07
C VAL A 123 -5.53 8.47 -2.22
N LEU A 124 -5.73 9.63 -2.85
CA LEU A 124 -6.22 10.85 -2.21
C LEU A 124 -7.65 11.19 -2.63
N GLY A 125 -8.01 10.90 -3.87
CA GLY A 125 -9.27 11.36 -4.47
C GLY A 125 -9.24 11.42 -5.99
N ASP A 126 -10.33 11.89 -6.57
CA ASP A 126 -10.48 12.11 -8.01
C ASP A 126 -11.28 13.40 -8.29
N TYR A 127 -11.50 13.71 -9.57
CA TYR A 127 -12.33 14.86 -9.96
C TYR A 127 -13.83 14.66 -9.78
N ASP A 128 -14.31 13.42 -9.75
CA ASP A 128 -15.74 13.12 -9.70
C ASP A 128 -16.30 13.27 -8.28
N GLN A 129 -15.51 12.93 -7.27
CA GLN A 129 -15.89 12.84 -5.87
C GLN A 129 -15.03 13.72 -4.95
N GLY A 130 -13.90 14.24 -5.45
CA GLY A 130 -12.97 15.04 -4.66
C GLY A 130 -12.10 14.20 -3.73
N MET A 131 -11.72 14.77 -2.59
CA MET A 131 -10.86 14.11 -1.60
C MET A 131 -11.58 12.99 -0.86
N TYR A 132 -10.99 11.80 -0.83
CA TYR A 132 -11.44 10.64 -0.05
C TYR A 132 -10.85 10.60 1.36
N VAL A 133 -9.72 11.27 1.54
CA VAL A 133 -8.92 11.30 2.77
C VAL A 133 -8.69 12.74 3.21
N PRO A 134 -8.34 12.98 4.49
CA PRO A 134 -8.03 14.33 4.94
C PRO A 134 -6.89 14.98 4.14
N GLU A 135 -7.05 16.24 3.75
CA GLU A 135 -6.00 16.98 3.01
C GLU A 135 -4.69 17.12 3.82
N SER A 136 -4.74 16.95 5.15
CA SER A 136 -3.57 16.90 6.01
C SER A 136 -2.61 15.76 5.67
N LEU A 137 -3.03 14.72 4.93
CA LEU A 137 -2.14 13.66 4.47
C LEU A 137 -1.24 14.09 3.30
N ILE A 138 -1.61 15.13 2.53
CA ILE A 138 -0.84 15.59 1.37
C ILE A 138 0.61 15.96 1.75
N PRO A 139 0.87 16.81 2.78
CA PRO A 139 2.24 17.10 3.19
C PRO A 139 2.99 15.86 3.72
N GLU A 140 2.31 14.94 4.42
CA GLU A 140 2.92 13.70 4.92
C GLU A 140 3.36 12.79 3.76
N TYR A 141 2.51 12.61 2.75
CA TYR A 141 2.89 11.87 1.53
C TYR A 141 4.14 12.49 0.89
N ARG A 142 4.13 13.81 0.64
CA ARG A 142 5.24 14.52 -0.01
C ARG A 142 6.55 14.39 0.75
N ALA A 143 6.52 14.58 2.06
CA ALA A 143 7.72 14.66 2.88
C ALA A 143 8.30 13.29 3.22
N ARG A 144 7.45 12.29 3.42
CA ARG A 144 7.84 11.02 4.07
C ARG A 144 7.67 9.80 3.16
N ILE A 145 6.59 9.74 2.39
CA ILE A 145 6.21 8.51 1.67
C ILE A 145 6.71 8.50 0.23
N LEU A 146 6.45 9.56 -0.53
CA LEU A 146 6.85 9.64 -1.94
C LEU A 146 8.37 9.53 -2.13
N PRO A 147 9.23 10.14 -1.29
CA PRO A 147 10.69 9.98 -1.41
C PRO A 147 11.16 8.55 -1.22
N LEU A 148 10.36 7.71 -0.55
CA LEU A 148 10.67 6.31 -0.34
C LEU A 148 10.18 5.43 -1.49
N ALA A 149 9.23 5.86 -2.31
CA ALA A 149 8.66 5.03 -3.36
C ALA A 149 9.63 4.80 -4.52
N SER A 150 9.68 3.57 -5.02
CA SER A 150 10.36 3.24 -6.28
C SER A 150 9.50 3.58 -7.49
N VAL A 151 8.18 3.42 -7.36
CA VAL A 151 7.18 3.76 -8.37
C VAL A 151 6.02 4.45 -7.65
N ILE A 152 5.49 5.53 -8.25
CA ILE A 152 4.32 6.23 -7.74
C ILE A 152 3.25 6.17 -8.83
N THR A 153 2.01 5.83 -8.47
CA THR A 153 0.91 5.63 -9.45
C THR A 153 -0.28 6.58 -9.24
N PRO A 154 -0.07 7.91 -9.20
CA PRO A 154 -1.16 8.84 -8.97
C PRO A 154 -2.05 8.98 -10.22
N ASN A 155 -3.34 9.24 -10.02
CA ASN A 155 -4.21 9.80 -11.06
C ASN A 155 -3.94 11.31 -11.25
N GLN A 156 -4.60 11.94 -12.24
CA GLN A 156 -4.39 13.37 -12.52
C GLN A 156 -4.70 14.28 -11.31
N PHE A 157 -5.83 14.07 -10.65
CA PHE A 157 -6.23 14.87 -9.48
C PHE A 157 -5.19 14.78 -8.36
N GLU A 158 -4.70 13.57 -8.10
CA GLU A 158 -3.65 13.30 -7.13
C GLU A 158 -2.32 13.97 -7.50
N VAL A 159 -1.92 13.95 -8.78
CA VAL A 159 -0.73 14.67 -9.24
C VAL A 159 -0.86 16.16 -8.94
N GLU A 160 -2.00 16.78 -9.25
CA GLU A 160 -2.20 18.21 -9.01
C GLU A 160 -2.18 18.53 -7.52
N LYS A 161 -2.85 17.72 -6.70
CA LYS A 161 -2.83 17.84 -5.24
C LYS A 161 -1.43 17.65 -4.66
N LEU A 162 -0.66 16.66 -5.14
CA LEU A 162 0.67 16.34 -4.64
C LEU A 162 1.77 17.26 -5.17
N THR A 163 1.57 17.93 -6.29
CA THR A 163 2.58 18.86 -6.84
C THR A 163 2.23 20.33 -6.58
N GLY A 164 0.96 20.64 -6.29
CA GLY A 164 0.46 22.01 -6.24
C GLY A 164 0.46 22.71 -7.60
N ARG A 165 0.54 21.94 -8.69
CA ARG A 165 0.56 22.43 -10.07
C ARG A 165 -0.64 21.89 -10.81
N SER A 166 -1.31 22.71 -11.60
CA SER A 166 -2.33 22.23 -12.53
C SER A 166 -1.66 21.46 -13.68
N ALA A 167 -2.18 20.28 -14.00
CA ALA A 167 -1.81 19.57 -15.20
C ALA A 167 -2.45 20.27 -16.40
N ILE A 168 -1.69 20.41 -17.48
CA ILE A 168 -2.17 21.05 -18.71
C ILE A 168 -3.26 20.13 -19.30
N LYS A 169 -4.46 20.69 -19.50
CA LYS A 169 -5.58 20.03 -20.19
C LYS A 169 -5.33 19.96 -21.69
#